data_AF-A0A101J4Q4-F1
#
_entry.id   AF-A0A101J4Q4-F1
#
_cell.length_a   1.000
_cell.length_b   1.000
_cell.length_c   1.000
_cell.angle_alpha   90.00
_cell.angle_beta   90.00
_cell.angle_gamma   90.00
#
_symmetry.space_group_name_H-M   'P 1'
#
loop_
_entity.id
_entity.type
_entity.pdbx_description
1 polymer ?
#
loop_
_entity_poly.entity_id
_entity_poly.type
_entity_poly.pdbx_seq_one_letter_code
_entity_poly.pdbx_strand_id
1 'polypeptide(L)'
;VRGYAERNAINAPIQGSAADIIKVAMIRIFTRFEEEQLRSKMILQVHDELNFNVFPDELERVRQIVTSEMENACSLSVPLTIDLGVGENWLVAH
;
A
#
# COMPACT_ATOMS: atom_id res chain seq x y z
N VAL A 1 17.83 -4.64 -30.04
CA VAL A 1 16.44 -5.14 -29.94
C VAL A 1 16.32 -6.35 -29.00
N ARG A 2 17.05 -7.46 -29.21
CA ARG A 2 16.95 -8.67 -28.36
C ARG A 2 17.25 -8.45 -26.87
N GLY A 3 18.39 -7.85 -26.53
CA GLY A 3 18.76 -7.59 -25.12
C GLY A 3 17.91 -6.54 -24.40
N TYR A 4 17.02 -5.83 -25.10
CA TYR A 4 16.00 -4.98 -24.48
C TYR A 4 14.76 -5.82 -24.12
N ALA A 5 14.33 -6.68 -25.05
CA ALA A 5 13.24 -7.62 -24.81
C ALA A 5 13.55 -8.60 -23.66
N GLU A 6 14.79 -9.11 -23.59
CA GLU A 6 15.24 -9.99 -22.49
C GLU A 6 15.19 -9.28 -21.12
N ARG A 7 15.63 -8.02 -21.04
CA ARG A 7 15.54 -7.22 -19.80
C ARG A 7 14.09 -6.95 -19.39
N ASN A 8 13.23 -6.64 -20.35
CA ASN A 8 11.81 -6.42 -20.07
C ASN A 8 11.10 -7.71 -19.62
N ALA A 9 11.44 -8.86 -20.21
CA ALA A 9 10.87 -10.15 -19.82
C ALA A 9 11.22 -10.53 -18.37
N ILE A 10 12.40 -10.11 -17.88
CA ILE A 10 12.82 -10.32 -16.49
C ILE A 10 12.12 -9.33 -15.55
N ASN A 11 12.04 -8.05 -15.92
CA ASN A 11 11.53 -7.01 -15.05
C ASN A 11 10.00 -6.96 -14.96
N ALA A 12 9.29 -7.30 -16.05
CA ALA A 12 7.84 -7.17 -16.12
C ALA A 12 7.10 -8.02 -15.07
N PRO A 13 7.47 -9.30 -14.79
CA PRO A 13 6.87 -10.05 -13.69
C PRO A 13 7.12 -9.39 -12.33
N ILE A 14 8.32 -8.86 -12.10
CA ILE A 14 8.69 -8.28 -10.79
C ILE A 14 7.91 -7.00 -10.54
N GLN A 15 7.98 -6.04 -11.46
CA GLN A 15 7.31 -4.75 -11.32
C GLN A 15 5.80 -4.85 -11.48
N GLY A 16 5.34 -5.71 -12.39
CA GLY A 16 3.91 -5.97 -12.61
C GLY A 16 3.27 -6.58 -11.37
N SER A 17 3.88 -7.63 -10.80
CA SER A 17 3.35 -8.24 -9.57
C SER A 17 3.34 -7.27 -8.39
N ALA A 18 4.38 -6.45 -8.20
CA ALA A 18 4.37 -5.41 -7.17
C ALA A 18 3.21 -4.41 -7.39
N ALA A 19 2.99 -3.98 -8.63
CA ALA A 19 1.89 -3.09 -8.99
C ALA A 19 0.49 -3.73 -8.80
N ASP A 20 0.37 -5.05 -8.96
CA ASP A 20 -0.89 -5.75 -8.71
C ASP A 20 -1.15 -5.91 -7.21
N ILE A 21 -0.12 -6.25 -6.43
CA ILE A 21 -0.20 -6.38 -4.96
C ILE A 21 -0.65 -5.06 -4.33
N ILE A 22 -0.02 -3.95 -4.69
CA ILE A 22 -0.37 -2.64 -4.12
C ILE A 22 -1.81 -2.23 -4.47
N LYS A 23 -2.28 -2.51 -5.69
CA LYS A 23 -3.67 -2.22 -6.08
C LYS A 23 -4.68 -3.05 -5.32
N VAL A 24 -4.39 -4.32 -5.06
CA VAL A 24 -5.24 -5.17 -4.21
C VAL A 24 -5.31 -4.60 -2.79
N ALA A 25 -4.17 -4.21 -2.20
CA ALA A 25 -4.14 -3.56 -0.90
C ALA A 25 -4.98 -2.28 -0.89
N MET A 26 -4.81 -1.41 -1.91
CA MET A 26 -5.55 -0.16 -2.03
C MET A 26 -7.07 -0.38 -2.04
N ILE A 27 -7.56 -1.33 -2.85
CA ILE A 27 -8.99 -1.63 -2.94
C ILE A 27 -9.52 -2.15 -1.60
N ARG A 28 -8.79 -3.06 -0.95
CA ARG A 28 -9.22 -3.61 0.34
C ARG A 28 -9.26 -2.56 1.44
N ILE A 29 -8.22 -1.73 1.54
CA ILE A 29 -8.19 -0.61 2.51
C ILE A 29 -9.37 0.32 2.27
N PHE A 30 -9.63 0.69 1.00
CA PHE A 30 -10.77 1.52 0.64
C PHE A 30 -12.10 0.88 1.07
N THR A 31 -12.31 -0.40 0.77
CA THR A 31 -13.51 -1.13 1.19
C THR A 31 -13.67 -1.14 2.71
N ARG A 32 -12.59 -1.41 3.46
CA ARG A 32 -12.63 -1.42 4.94
C ARG A 32 -12.93 -0.04 5.51
N PHE A 33 -12.41 1.04 4.91
CA PHE A 33 -12.72 2.40 5.33
C PHE A 33 -14.21 2.72 5.12
N GLU A 34 -14.78 2.32 3.99
CA GLU A 34 -16.22 2.48 3.71
C GLU A 34 -17.08 1.63 4.64
N GLU A 35 -16.76 0.36 4.86
CA GLU A 35 -17.50 -0.53 5.77
C GLU A 35 -17.52 -0.01 7.21
N GLU A 36 -16.41 0.56 7.65
CA GLU A 36 -16.25 1.08 9.01
C GLU A 36 -16.60 2.57 9.12
N GLN A 37 -17.03 3.19 8.02
CA GLN A 37 -17.46 4.59 7.95
C GLN A 37 -16.38 5.56 8.47
N LEU A 38 -15.10 5.27 8.19
CA LEU A 38 -13.99 6.13 8.57
C LEU A 38 -13.99 7.42 7.74
N ARG A 39 -13.64 8.55 8.37
CA ARG A 39 -13.52 9.83 7.67
C ARG A 39 -12.14 10.00 7.02
N SER A 40 -11.14 9.30 7.55
CA SER A 40 -9.78 9.26 7.03
C SER A 40 -9.74 8.77 5.58
N LYS A 41 -8.78 9.25 4.79
CA LYS A 41 -8.72 8.97 3.35
C LYS A 41 -7.30 8.68 2.89
N MET A 42 -7.16 7.70 2.00
CA MET A 42 -5.96 7.55 1.18
C MET A 42 -5.89 8.72 0.19
N ILE A 43 -4.79 9.45 0.20
CA ILE A 43 -4.62 10.67 -0.60
C ILE A 43 -3.67 10.49 -1.79
N LEU A 44 -2.68 9.61 -1.65
CA LEU A 44 -1.64 9.45 -2.66
C LEU A 44 -1.04 8.04 -2.60
N GLN A 45 -0.64 7.54 -3.77
CA GLN A 45 0.21 6.37 -3.91
C GLN A 45 1.47 6.77 -4.70
N VAL A 46 2.65 6.45 -4.17
CA VAL A 46 3.94 6.70 -4.83
C VAL A 46 4.82 5.48 -4.64
N HIS A 47 5.30 4.89 -5.74
CA HIS A 47 6.08 3.64 -5.71
C HIS A 47 5.36 2.51 -4.97
N ASP A 48 5.78 2.17 -3.76
CA ASP A 48 5.24 1.15 -2.86
C ASP A 48 4.61 1.76 -1.60
N GLU A 49 4.54 3.10 -1.54
CA GLU A 49 4.03 3.86 -0.39
C GLU A 49 2.58 4.33 -0.62
N LEU A 50 1.76 4.21 0.43
CA LEU A 50 0.41 4.75 0.50
C LEU A 50 0.34 5.83 1.57
N ASN A 51 -0.08 7.02 1.18
CA ASN A 51 -0.22 8.17 2.06
C ASN A 51 -1.69 8.40 2.44
N PHE A 52 -1.93 8.75 3.69
CA PHE A 52 -3.27 8.92 4.25
C PHE A 52 -3.39 10.25 4.99
N ASN A 53 -4.52 10.93 4.79
CA ASN A 53 -4.98 11.93 5.74
C ASN A 53 -5.82 11.23 6.80
N VAL A 54 -5.36 11.30 8.04
CA VAL A 54 -5.92 10.53 9.15
C VAL A 54 -6.42 11.47 10.24
N PHE A 55 -7.66 11.25 10.69
CA PHE A 55 -8.20 11.96 11.85
C PHE A 55 -7.53 11.41 13.12
N PRO A 56 -7.12 12.26 14.09
CA PRO A 56 -6.39 11.80 15.27
C PRO A 56 -7.09 10.72 16.08
N ASP A 57 -8.43 10.78 16.17
CA ASP A 57 -9.27 9.79 16.85
C ASP A 57 -9.46 8.48 16.07
N GLU A 58 -9.10 8.45 14.78
CA GLU A 58 -9.13 7.26 13.92
C GLU A 58 -7.76 6.62 13.72
N LEU A 59 -6.67 7.25 14.22
CA LEU A 59 -5.29 6.88 13.92
C LEU A 59 -4.98 5.40 14.17
N GLU A 60 -5.32 4.91 15.35
CA GLU A 60 -5.03 3.52 15.71
C GLU A 60 -5.83 2.55 14.84
N ARG A 61 -7.07 2.92 14.48
CA ARG A 61 -7.90 2.08 13.64
C ARG A 61 -7.39 2.02 12.21
N VAL A 62 -7.02 3.17 11.66
CA VAL A 62 -6.40 3.27 10.33
C VAL A 62 -5.10 2.47 10.29
N ARG A 63 -4.23 2.60 11.31
CA ARG A 63 -2.98 1.84 11.44
C ARG A 63 -3.24 0.33 11.32
N GLN A 64 -4.21 -0.19 12.07
CA GLN A 64 -4.56 -1.61 12.06
C GLN A 64 -5.05 -2.08 10.68
N ILE A 65 -5.97 -1.34 10.07
CA ILE A 65 -6.53 -1.70 8.76
C ILE A 65 -5.42 -1.68 7.70
N VAL A 66 -4.64 -0.59 7.62
CA VAL A 66 -3.60 -0.44 6.61
C VAL A 66 -2.55 -1.55 6.75
N THR A 67 -2.09 -1.83 7.97
CA THR A 67 -1.13 -2.92 8.23
C THR A 67 -1.68 -4.27 7.78
N SER A 68 -2.88 -4.62 8.25
CA SER A 68 -3.51 -5.90 7.92
C SER A 68 -3.73 -6.07 6.42
N GLU A 69 -4.31 -5.06 5.75
CA GLU A 69 -4.66 -5.18 4.33
C GLU A 69 -3.44 -5.16 3.41
N MET A 70 -2.36 -4.43 3.77
CA MET A 70 -1.13 -4.42 2.97
C MET A 70 -0.34 -5.72 3.13
N GLU A 71 -0.13 -6.20 4.36
CA GLU A 71 0.64 -7.43 4.60
C GLU A 71 -0.07 -8.67 4.05
N ASN A 72 -1.41 -8.68 4.02
CA ASN A 72 -2.21 -9.79 3.54
C ASN A 72 -2.75 -9.60 2.11
N ALA A 73 -2.25 -8.59 1.37
CA ALA A 73 -2.70 -8.30 0.01
C ALA A 73 -2.50 -9.48 -0.96
N CYS A 74 -1.44 -10.28 -0.73
CA CYS A 74 -1.14 -11.47 -1.51
C CYS A 74 -0.51 -12.55 -0.61
N SER A 75 -0.75 -13.83 -0.95
CA SER A 75 -0.08 -14.95 -0.30
C SER A 75 1.22 -15.26 -1.03
N LEU A 76 2.34 -15.04 -0.37
CA LEU A 76 3.68 -15.29 -0.89
C LEU A 76 4.40 -16.32 0.00
N SER A 77 5.45 -16.94 -0.54
CA SER A 77 6.31 -17.85 0.24
C SER A 77 7.10 -17.16 1.34
N VAL A 78 7.21 -15.82 1.27
CA VAL A 78 7.83 -14.95 2.25
C VAL A 78 6.80 -13.91 2.70
N PRO A 79 6.79 -13.50 3.99
CA PRO A 79 5.83 -12.53 4.48
C PRO A 79 6.09 -11.15 3.84
N LEU A 80 5.01 -10.46 3.47
CA LEU A 80 5.05 -9.03 3.20
C LEU A 80 5.02 -8.29 4.53
N THR A 81 5.90 -7.32 4.69
CA THR A 81 5.97 -6.45 5.86
C THR A 81 5.80 -5.01 5.41
N ILE A 82 5.23 -4.17 6.27
CA ILE A 82 5.16 -2.74 6.02
C ILE A 82 5.88 -1.94 7.10
N ASP A 83 6.38 -0.77 6.71
CA ASP A 83 6.80 0.27 7.62
C ASP A 83 5.72 1.36 7.67
N LEU A 84 5.53 1.97 8.85
CA LEU A 84 4.51 2.99 9.06
C LEU A 84 5.06 4.15 9.88
N GLY A 85 5.02 5.35 9.33
CA GLY A 85 5.28 6.59 10.04
C GLY A 85 4.06 7.49 10.11
N VAL A 86 4.10 8.44 11.05
CA VAL A 86 3.02 9.40 11.33
C VAL A 86 3.66 10.76 11.58
N GLY A 87 3.16 11.79 10.91
CA GLY A 87 3.69 13.14 11.03
C GLY A 87 2.68 14.18 10.57
N GLU A 88 2.93 15.44 10.92
CA GLU A 88 2.09 16.57 10.50
C GLU A 88 2.23 16.91 9.01
N ASN A 89 3.27 16.38 8.38
CA ASN A 89 3.51 16.49 6.95
C ASN A 89 4.24 15.23 6.47
N TRP A 90 4.26 15.04 5.15
CA TRP A 90 4.83 13.86 4.53
C TRP A 90 6.31 13.65 4.89
N LEU A 91 7.13 14.71 4.98
CA LEU A 91 8.55 14.60 5.32
C LEU A 91 8.80 14.02 6.72
N VAL A 92 7.88 14.22 7.67
CA VAL A 92 7.98 13.68 9.03
C VAL A 92 7.37 12.28 9.14
N ALA A 93 6.38 11.98 8.28
CA ALA A 93 5.70 10.70 8.26
C ALA A 93 6.44 9.62 7.46
N HIS A 94 7.28 10.02 6.51
CA HIS A 94 8.18 9.16 5.74
C HIS A 94 9.42 8.80 6.55
#